data_AF-A0A180GL08-F1
#
_entry.id   AF-A0A180GL08-F1
#
_cell.length_a   1.000
_cell.length_b   1.000
_cell.length_c   1.000
_cell.angle_alpha   90.00
_cell.angle_beta   90.00
_cell.angle_gamma   90.00
#
_symmetry.space_group_name_H-M   'P 1'
#
loop_
_entity.id
_entity.type
_entity.pdbx_description
1 polymer ?
#
loop_
_entity_poly.entity_id
_entity_poly.type
_entity_poly.pdbx_seq_one_letter_code
_entity_poly.pdbx_strand_id
1 'polypeptide(L)'
;MERMYFNQDTLFIKDPNEKIQKAVNDLLRGIKINQSTGSITLNAETAPKRFSELKEAFLSESEYHQAALDGNDMKTNKKVRMDANFAQKFHAKSVNEFLEVKNLWLNFWEKQHNIKLVDLNFAIELLANNEFPLDLLEMTYPLFLFYIHMFFIVIGPPIRSLANDQRNNDRNIAELLKKAKRIFEEFATSGSLRKYAQRNATRQVPSVAWYCLENWMKESGNEQLMKIAFGGKKNLRTPFKIFFNTIFRASISQLNTHLTMFEV
;
A
#
# COMPACT_ATOMS: atom_id res chain seq x y z
N MET A 1 -9.20 24.41 -3.93
CA MET A 1 -7.99 23.63 -3.59
C MET A 1 -8.12 22.31 -4.34
N GLU A 2 -7.27 22.09 -5.34
CA GLU A 2 -7.26 20.81 -6.08
C GLU A 2 -6.84 19.68 -5.13
N ARG A 3 -7.51 18.54 -5.23
CA ARG A 3 -7.34 17.42 -4.31
C ARG A 3 -6.54 16.33 -5.01
N MET A 4 -5.59 15.74 -4.29
CA MET A 4 -4.88 14.57 -4.79
C MET A 4 -5.75 13.33 -4.62
N TYR A 5 -6.44 12.95 -5.68
CA TYR A 5 -7.17 11.69 -5.76
C TYR A 5 -6.29 10.62 -6.39
N PHE A 6 -6.35 9.38 -5.92
CA PHE A 6 -5.89 8.23 -6.71
C PHE A 6 -6.95 7.92 -7.77
N ASN A 7 -7.00 8.74 -8.82
CA ASN A 7 -7.81 8.54 -10.01
C ASN A 7 -6.97 7.89 -11.13
N GLN A 8 -7.59 7.54 -12.25
CA GLN A 8 -6.90 6.92 -13.39
C GLN A 8 -5.66 7.71 -13.85
N ASP A 9 -5.71 9.05 -13.79
CA ASP A 9 -4.64 9.94 -14.27
C ASP A 9 -3.44 10.00 -13.31
N THR A 10 -3.66 9.71 -12.03
CA THR A 10 -2.62 9.56 -11.00
C THR A 10 -2.14 8.12 -10.80
N LEU A 11 -2.91 7.16 -11.31
CA LEU A 11 -2.52 5.75 -11.42
C LEU A 11 -1.83 5.52 -12.76
N PHE A 12 -0.88 6.40 -13.09
CA PHE A 12 0.05 6.14 -14.15
C PHE A 12 1.05 5.11 -13.63
N ILE A 13 1.19 4.05 -14.39
CA ILE A 13 2.20 3.04 -14.12
C ILE A 13 3.37 3.39 -15.02
N LYS A 14 4.56 3.52 -14.43
CA LYS A 14 5.81 3.54 -15.17
C LYS A 14 6.65 2.37 -14.68
N ASP A 15 6.26 1.18 -15.08
CA ASP A 15 7.06 -0.01 -14.91
C ASP A 15 8.06 -0.09 -16.07
N PRO A 16 9.37 -0.21 -15.79
CA PRO A 16 10.39 -0.37 -16.82
C PRO A 16 10.21 -1.67 -17.62
N ASN A 17 9.39 -2.61 -17.15
CA ASN A 17 8.98 -3.76 -17.93
C ASN A 17 7.66 -3.49 -18.68
N GLU A 18 7.72 -3.47 -20.02
CA GLU A 18 6.57 -3.16 -20.89
C GLU A 18 5.40 -4.15 -20.77
N LYS A 19 5.65 -5.42 -20.44
CA LYS A 19 4.58 -6.42 -20.26
C LYS A 19 3.86 -6.23 -18.95
N ILE A 20 4.61 -6.02 -17.87
CA ILE A 20 4.04 -5.68 -16.56
C ILE A 20 3.27 -4.36 -16.71
N GLN A 21 3.89 -3.34 -17.28
CA GLN A 21 3.29 -2.05 -17.60
C GLN A 21 1.94 -2.22 -18.31
N LYS A 22 1.90 -3.02 -19.40
CA LYS A 22 0.68 -3.29 -20.15
C LYS A 22 -0.35 -4.03 -19.31
N ALA A 23 0.05 -5.10 -18.63
CA ALA A 23 -0.86 -5.90 -17.81
C ALA A 23 -1.48 -5.10 -16.67
N VAL A 24 -0.71 -4.24 -16.01
CA VAL A 24 -1.26 -3.40 -14.95
C VAL A 24 -2.13 -2.29 -15.53
N ASN A 25 -1.77 -1.68 -16.66
CA ASN A 25 -2.64 -0.73 -17.36
C ASN A 25 -3.98 -1.35 -17.78
N ASP A 26 -3.95 -2.55 -18.36
CA ASP A 26 -5.14 -3.29 -18.77
C ASP A 26 -5.99 -3.67 -17.56
N LEU A 27 -5.36 -4.07 -16.46
CA LEU A 27 -6.03 -4.34 -15.20
C LEU A 27 -6.71 -3.09 -14.64
N LEU A 28 -6.01 -1.95 -14.57
CA LEU A 28 -6.56 -0.70 -14.05
C LEU A 28 -7.71 -0.18 -14.93
N ARG A 29 -7.60 -0.31 -16.26
CA ARG A 29 -8.70 -0.02 -17.21
C ARG A 29 -9.91 -0.94 -17.01
N GLY A 30 -9.65 -2.20 -16.64
CA GLY A 30 -10.68 -3.21 -16.41
C GLY A 30 -11.40 -3.09 -15.06
N ILE A 31 -10.97 -2.21 -14.15
CA ILE A 31 -11.68 -1.98 -12.89
C ILE A 31 -12.67 -0.84 -13.07
N LYS A 32 -13.91 -1.05 -12.60
CA LYS A 32 -14.94 -0.01 -12.65
C LYS A 32 -14.47 1.20 -11.86
N ILE A 33 -14.55 2.36 -12.51
CA ILE A 33 -14.32 3.64 -11.88
C ILE A 33 -15.66 4.19 -11.46
N ASN A 34 -15.73 4.61 -10.21
CA ASN A 34 -16.85 5.41 -9.77
C ASN A 34 -16.75 6.77 -10.45
N GLN A 35 -17.66 7.04 -11.40
CA GLN A 35 -17.65 8.27 -12.20
C GLN A 35 -17.79 9.54 -11.36
N SER A 36 -18.36 9.48 -10.15
CA SER A 36 -18.51 10.67 -9.29
C SER A 36 -17.27 10.98 -8.45
N THR A 37 -16.40 10.01 -8.18
CA THR A 37 -15.21 10.17 -7.32
C THR A 37 -13.88 9.90 -8.03
N GLY A 38 -13.92 9.33 -9.24
CA GLY A 38 -12.73 8.89 -9.97
C GLY A 38 -12.03 7.66 -9.35
N SER A 39 -12.60 7.05 -8.31
CA SER A 39 -11.96 5.96 -7.57
C SER A 39 -12.15 4.59 -8.23
N ILE A 40 -11.07 3.83 -8.31
CA ILE A 40 -11.09 2.40 -8.66
C ILE A 40 -11.82 1.64 -7.56
N THR A 41 -12.86 0.86 -7.88
CA THR A 41 -13.59 0.09 -6.85
C THR A 41 -13.45 -1.40 -7.09
N LEU A 42 -12.74 -2.10 -6.19
CA LEU A 42 -12.65 -3.55 -6.13
C LEU A 42 -13.52 -4.11 -4.99
N ASN A 43 -14.45 -5.00 -5.32
CA ASN A 43 -15.25 -5.70 -4.33
C ASN A 43 -14.73 -7.12 -4.06
N ALA A 44 -15.31 -7.79 -3.06
CA ALA A 44 -14.90 -9.14 -2.66
C ALA A 44 -15.06 -10.20 -3.76
N GLU A 45 -15.93 -9.95 -4.75
CA GLU A 45 -16.20 -10.86 -5.87
C GLU A 45 -15.15 -10.69 -6.99
N THR A 46 -14.80 -9.45 -7.33
CA THR A 46 -13.90 -9.15 -8.46
C THR A 46 -12.43 -9.11 -8.06
N ALA A 47 -12.11 -8.72 -6.81
CA ALA A 47 -10.73 -8.55 -6.35
C ALA A 47 -9.87 -9.83 -6.47
N PRO A 48 -10.36 -11.04 -6.08
CA PRO A 48 -9.55 -12.24 -6.19
C PRO A 48 -9.08 -12.52 -7.62
N LYS A 49 -9.95 -12.32 -8.62
CA LYS A 49 -9.61 -12.51 -10.03
C LYS A 49 -8.55 -11.52 -10.48
N ARG A 50 -8.70 -10.23 -10.16
CA ARG A 50 -7.71 -9.19 -10.49
C ARG A 50 -6.35 -9.46 -9.84
N PHE A 51 -6.34 -9.93 -8.60
CA PHE A 51 -5.09 -10.29 -7.93
C PHE A 51 -4.40 -11.48 -8.61
N SER A 52 -5.16 -12.47 -9.08
CA SER A 52 -4.61 -13.60 -9.84
C SER A 52 -4.07 -13.15 -11.19
N GLU A 53 -4.84 -12.37 -11.97
CA GLU A 53 -4.40 -11.82 -13.28
C GLU A 53 -3.08 -11.03 -13.14
N LEU A 54 -2.99 -10.18 -12.11
CA LEU A 54 -1.76 -9.43 -11.86
C LEU A 54 -0.61 -10.36 -11.45
N LYS A 55 -0.87 -11.30 -10.54
CA LYS A 55 0.14 -12.29 -10.12
C LYS A 55 0.64 -13.10 -11.32
N GLU A 56 -0.25 -13.52 -12.22
CA GLU A 56 0.09 -14.23 -13.45
C GLU A 56 0.89 -13.34 -14.40
N ALA A 57 0.60 -12.05 -14.53
CA ALA A 57 1.46 -11.15 -15.29
C ALA A 57 2.90 -11.10 -14.72
N PHE A 58 3.04 -11.16 -13.40
CA PHE A 58 4.34 -11.23 -12.72
C PHE A 58 5.02 -12.61 -12.79
N LEU A 59 4.25 -13.70 -12.85
CA LEU A 59 4.79 -15.06 -12.90
C LEU A 59 5.01 -15.58 -14.31
N SER A 60 4.18 -15.19 -15.27
CA SER A 60 4.26 -15.64 -16.66
C SER A 60 5.55 -15.18 -17.32
N GLU A 61 6.20 -14.08 -16.90
CA GLU A 61 7.57 -13.80 -17.35
C GLU A 61 8.60 -14.82 -16.84
N SER A 62 8.38 -15.40 -15.65
CA SER A 62 9.22 -16.46 -15.11
C SER A 62 8.88 -17.85 -15.69
N GLU A 63 7.61 -18.11 -16.02
CA GLU A 63 7.10 -19.42 -16.46
C GLU A 63 7.01 -19.60 -17.99
N TYR A 64 6.80 -18.54 -18.80
CA TYR A 64 6.88 -18.64 -20.28
C TYR A 64 8.30 -18.99 -20.76
N HIS A 65 9.30 -18.83 -19.88
CA HIS A 65 10.62 -19.39 -20.12
C HIS A 65 10.70 -20.85 -19.66
N GLN A 66 10.03 -21.27 -18.58
CA GLN A 66 10.00 -22.69 -18.15
C GLN A 66 9.34 -23.63 -19.15
N ALA A 67 8.25 -23.22 -19.84
CA ALA A 67 7.65 -24.04 -20.90
C ALA A 67 8.50 -24.10 -22.19
N ALA A 68 9.49 -23.20 -22.34
CA ALA A 68 10.52 -23.29 -23.38
C ALA A 68 11.76 -24.10 -22.91
N LEU A 69 11.72 -24.69 -21.70
CA LEU A 69 12.85 -25.28 -20.98
C LEU A 69 12.62 -26.74 -20.52
N ASP A 70 11.74 -27.48 -21.19
CA ASP A 70 11.88 -28.96 -21.19
C ASP A 70 13.16 -29.42 -21.92
N GLY A 71 14.01 -28.49 -22.37
CA GLY A 71 15.42 -28.70 -22.67
C GLY A 71 16.33 -27.97 -21.67
N ASN A 72 16.90 -28.71 -20.73
CA ASN A 72 18.01 -28.40 -19.81
C ASN A 72 18.79 -27.08 -20.07
N ASP A 73 18.74 -26.11 -19.13
CA ASP A 73 19.92 -25.25 -18.92
C ASP A 73 19.97 -24.52 -17.55
N MET A 74 21.16 -24.50 -16.95
CA MET A 74 21.51 -23.94 -15.62
C MET A 74 21.40 -22.40 -15.54
N LYS A 75 21.17 -21.73 -16.69
CA LYS A 75 21.10 -20.25 -16.83
C LYS A 75 19.78 -19.64 -16.35
N THR A 76 18.76 -20.44 -16.12
CA THR A 76 17.36 -20.03 -15.98
C THR A 76 17.01 -19.68 -14.53
N ASN A 77 17.56 -20.43 -13.56
CA ASN A 77 17.60 -20.05 -12.15
C ASN A 77 18.25 -18.67 -11.92
N LYS A 78 19.18 -18.26 -12.80
CA LYS A 78 19.84 -16.95 -12.70
C LYS A 78 18.91 -15.80 -13.15
N LYS A 79 18.04 -16.04 -14.14
CA LYS A 79 17.13 -15.03 -14.70
C LYS A 79 15.88 -14.81 -13.83
N VAL A 80 15.24 -15.88 -13.34
CA VAL A 80 14.13 -15.77 -12.35
C VAL A 80 14.60 -15.05 -11.07
N ARG A 81 15.84 -15.29 -10.63
CA ARG A 81 16.47 -14.53 -9.55
C ARG A 81 16.74 -13.07 -9.92
N MET A 82 17.07 -12.75 -11.17
CA MET A 82 17.22 -11.36 -11.62
C MET A 82 15.88 -10.61 -11.59
N ASP A 83 14.78 -11.22 -12.03
CA ASP A 83 13.47 -10.57 -12.09
C ASP A 83 12.88 -10.35 -10.69
N ALA A 84 13.04 -11.34 -9.79
CA ALA A 84 12.68 -11.18 -8.38
C ALA A 84 13.54 -10.11 -7.67
N ASN A 85 14.85 -10.09 -7.93
CA ASN A 85 15.75 -9.05 -7.44
C ASN A 85 15.39 -7.68 -8.02
N PHE A 86 14.93 -7.63 -9.26
CA PHE A 86 14.53 -6.39 -9.93
C PHE A 86 13.25 -5.82 -9.30
N ALA A 87 12.20 -6.63 -9.14
CA ALA A 87 10.97 -6.22 -8.48
C ALA A 87 11.23 -5.76 -7.04
N GLN A 88 12.11 -6.45 -6.31
CA GLN A 88 12.52 -6.06 -4.96
C GLN A 88 13.31 -4.73 -4.95
N LYS A 89 14.27 -4.56 -5.87
CA LYS A 89 15.04 -3.30 -6.02
C LYS A 89 14.14 -2.14 -6.43
N PHE A 90 13.20 -2.36 -7.34
CA PHE A 90 12.27 -1.33 -7.79
C PHE A 90 11.31 -0.92 -6.68
N HIS A 91 10.81 -1.88 -5.90
CA HIS A 91 10.02 -1.59 -4.71
C HIS A 91 10.84 -0.82 -3.65
N ALA A 92 12.08 -1.22 -3.39
CA ALA A 92 12.97 -0.50 -2.47
C ALA A 92 13.23 0.94 -2.93
N LYS A 93 13.47 1.15 -4.24
CA LYS A 93 13.60 2.48 -4.84
C LYS A 93 12.35 3.32 -4.62
N SER A 94 11.18 2.75 -4.90
CA SER A 94 9.88 3.42 -4.73
C SER A 94 9.61 3.80 -3.27
N VAL A 95 10.01 2.94 -2.32
CA VAL A 95 9.93 3.23 -0.89
C VAL A 95 10.85 4.39 -0.53
N ASN A 96 12.09 4.42 -1.04
CA ASN A 96 13.00 5.53 -0.79
C ASN A 96 12.45 6.85 -1.36
N GLU A 97 11.93 6.83 -2.59
CA GLU A 97 11.27 7.99 -3.21
C GLU A 97 10.10 8.52 -2.35
N PHE A 98 9.28 7.64 -1.78
CA PHE A 98 8.24 8.04 -0.81
C PHE A 98 8.84 8.68 0.44
N LEU A 99 9.87 8.05 1.02
CA LEU A 99 10.46 8.47 2.29
C LEU A 99 11.17 9.83 2.22
N GLU A 100 11.65 10.22 1.04
CA GLU A 100 12.23 11.54 0.77
C GLU A 100 11.21 12.67 0.97
N VAL A 101 9.93 12.44 0.66
CA VAL A 101 8.86 13.45 0.76
C VAL A 101 7.79 13.11 1.80
N LYS A 102 8.04 12.14 2.70
CA LYS A 102 7.07 11.63 3.68
C LYS A 102 6.41 12.73 4.54
N ASN A 103 7.15 13.80 4.85
CA ASN A 103 6.62 14.90 5.67
C ASN A 103 5.60 15.75 4.91
N LEU A 104 5.77 15.90 3.58
CA LEU A 104 4.76 16.56 2.74
C LEU A 104 3.46 15.75 2.72
N TRP A 105 3.56 14.42 2.69
CA TRP A 105 2.38 13.55 2.75
C TRP A 105 1.61 13.70 4.07
N LEU A 106 2.33 13.70 5.20
CA LEU A 106 1.72 13.94 6.51
C LEU A 106 1.03 15.30 6.55
N ASN A 107 1.73 16.37 6.15
CA ASN A 107 1.17 17.72 6.11
C ASN A 107 -0.08 17.81 5.23
N PHE A 108 -0.02 17.18 4.06
CA PHE A 108 -1.15 17.12 3.14
C PHE A 108 -2.37 16.47 3.80
N TRP A 109 -2.23 15.30 4.44
CA TRP A 109 -3.36 14.65 5.11
C TRP A 109 -3.90 15.46 6.29
N GLU A 110 -3.01 16.08 7.08
CA GLU A 110 -3.40 16.93 8.21
C GLU A 110 -4.21 18.14 7.73
N LYS A 111 -3.73 18.85 6.70
CA LYS A 111 -4.42 20.00 6.08
C LYS A 111 -5.74 19.59 5.42
N GLN A 112 -5.71 18.56 4.58
CA GLN A 112 -6.84 18.13 3.78
C GLN A 112 -8.00 17.60 4.62
N HIS A 113 -7.71 16.91 5.72
CA HIS A 113 -8.71 16.28 6.56
C HIS A 113 -8.93 16.98 7.91
N ASN A 114 -8.19 18.06 8.19
CA ASN A 114 -8.20 18.77 9.46
C ASN A 114 -8.03 17.82 10.66
N ILE A 115 -6.98 17.00 10.59
CA ILE A 115 -6.61 16.02 11.62
C ILE A 115 -5.16 16.26 12.05
N LYS A 116 -4.81 15.81 13.26
CA LYS A 116 -3.43 15.79 13.75
C LYS A 116 -2.92 14.35 13.70
N LEU A 117 -1.97 14.09 12.81
CA LEU A 117 -1.34 12.78 12.60
C LEU A 117 -0.01 12.69 13.33
N VAL A 118 0.73 13.79 13.41
CA VAL A 118 1.99 13.84 14.16
C VAL A 118 1.70 14.27 15.60
N ASP A 119 1.95 13.37 16.55
CA ASP A 119 1.82 13.67 17.97
C ASP A 119 3.18 13.59 18.67
N LEU A 120 3.65 14.73 19.17
CA LEU A 120 4.90 14.84 19.91
C LEU A 120 4.85 14.03 21.21
N ASN A 121 3.69 13.91 21.85
CA ASN A 121 3.54 13.16 23.09
C ASN A 121 3.72 11.65 22.85
N PHE A 122 3.17 11.14 21.76
CA PHE A 122 3.37 9.73 21.35
C PHE A 122 4.85 9.42 21.07
N ALA A 123 5.56 10.33 20.40
CA ALA A 123 6.99 10.17 20.16
C ALA A 123 7.81 10.16 21.48
N ILE A 124 7.45 11.03 22.42
CA ILE A 124 8.07 11.09 23.76
C ILE A 124 7.83 9.80 24.55
N GLU A 125 6.60 9.28 24.56
CA GLU A 125 6.24 8.03 25.26
C GLU A 125 7.05 6.83 24.73
N LEU A 126 7.19 6.72 23.41
CA LEU A 126 7.98 5.65 22.80
C LEU A 126 9.48 5.74 23.10
N LEU A 127 10.02 6.96 23.12
CA LEU A 127 11.40 7.22 23.51
C LEU A 127 11.64 6.87 24.99
N ALA A 128 10.74 7.27 25.87
CA ALA A 128 10.84 7.01 27.31
C ALA A 128 10.87 5.50 27.63
N ASN A 129 10.12 4.70 26.88
CA ASN A 129 10.01 3.26 27.13
C ASN A 129 11.10 2.42 26.43
N ASN A 130 12.00 3.03 25.62
CA ASN A 130 13.02 2.34 24.82
C ASN A 130 12.44 1.19 23.95
N GLU A 131 11.20 1.34 23.49
CA GLU A 131 10.47 0.22 22.90
C GLU A 131 10.79 0.03 21.41
N PHE A 132 11.06 1.09 20.66
CA PHE A 132 11.22 0.98 19.21
C PHE A 132 12.21 2.02 18.66
N PRO A 133 13.06 1.67 17.66
CA PRO A 133 13.94 2.66 17.03
C PRO A 133 13.12 3.79 16.39
N LEU A 134 13.32 5.03 16.84
CA LEU A 134 12.54 6.18 16.39
C LEU A 134 12.59 6.36 14.87
N ASP A 135 13.78 6.27 14.27
CA ASP A 135 13.94 6.39 12.82
C ASP A 135 13.08 5.38 12.04
N LEU A 136 13.01 4.14 12.54
CA LEU A 136 12.21 3.09 11.90
C LEU A 136 10.71 3.39 12.05
N LEU A 137 10.30 3.99 13.16
CA LEU A 137 8.92 4.43 13.38
C LEU A 137 8.56 5.57 12.42
N GLU A 138 9.39 6.61 12.37
CA GLU A 138 9.20 7.79 11.52
C GLU A 138 9.12 7.46 10.04
N MET A 139 9.84 6.41 9.60
CA MET A 139 9.73 5.91 8.23
C MET A 139 8.53 4.99 8.03
N THR A 140 8.20 4.14 9.01
CA THR A 140 7.13 3.15 8.88
C THR A 140 5.75 3.77 8.95
N TYR A 141 5.54 4.75 9.84
CA TYR A 141 4.23 5.33 10.10
C TYR A 141 3.60 6.01 8.88
N PRO A 142 4.30 6.90 8.14
CA PRO A 142 3.73 7.52 6.94
C PRO A 142 3.45 6.49 5.85
N LEU A 143 4.32 5.49 5.69
CA LEU A 143 4.13 4.43 4.70
C LEU A 143 2.88 3.58 5.03
N PHE A 144 2.70 3.26 6.31
CA PHE A 144 1.49 2.58 6.81
C PHE A 144 0.21 3.37 6.50
N LEU A 145 0.19 4.67 6.80
CA LEU A 145 -0.95 5.54 6.46
C LEU A 145 -1.21 5.62 4.97
N PHE A 146 -0.14 5.69 4.16
CA PHE A 146 -0.26 5.70 2.70
C PHE A 146 -0.97 4.45 2.19
N TYR A 147 -0.57 3.26 2.64
CA TYR A 147 -1.23 2.01 2.25
C TYR A 147 -2.70 1.96 2.68
N ILE A 148 -3.05 2.46 3.87
CA ILE A 148 -4.45 2.52 4.33
C ILE A 148 -5.28 3.43 3.43
N HIS A 149 -4.76 4.62 3.12
CA HIS A 149 -5.43 5.55 2.22
C HIS A 149 -5.63 4.92 0.83
N MET A 150 -4.59 4.26 0.30
CA MET A 150 -4.68 3.51 -0.95
C MET A 150 -5.70 2.37 -0.89
N PHE A 151 -5.75 1.58 0.19
CA PHE A 151 -6.74 0.52 0.36
C PHE A 151 -8.15 1.08 0.33
N PHE A 152 -8.39 2.19 1.04
CA PHE A 152 -9.69 2.84 1.06
C PHE A 152 -10.12 3.31 -0.32
N ILE A 153 -9.20 3.90 -1.09
CA ILE A 153 -9.53 4.39 -2.43
C ILE A 153 -9.80 3.23 -3.39
N VAL A 154 -8.99 2.17 -3.36
CA VAL A 154 -9.04 1.06 -4.33
C VAL A 154 -10.14 0.04 -4.02
N ILE A 155 -10.44 -0.21 -2.75
CA ILE A 155 -11.48 -1.17 -2.33
C ILE A 155 -12.82 -0.45 -2.10
N GLY A 156 -12.77 0.86 -1.83
CA GLY A 156 -13.91 1.66 -1.47
C GLY A 156 -14.31 1.52 0.01
N PRO A 157 -15.14 2.44 0.53
CA PRO A 157 -15.71 2.31 1.86
C PRO A 157 -16.62 1.06 1.94
N PRO A 158 -16.73 0.41 3.11
CA PRO A 158 -17.72 -0.64 3.31
C PRO A 158 -19.10 -0.08 2.97
N ILE A 159 -19.75 -0.74 2.01
CA ILE A 159 -20.98 -0.33 1.33
C ILE A 159 -22.08 0.00 2.34
N ARG A 160 -22.17 1.27 2.78
CA ARG A 160 -23.35 1.88 3.43
C ARG A 160 -23.51 3.40 3.20
N SER A 161 -22.50 4.12 2.71
CA SER A 161 -22.67 5.54 2.36
C SER A 161 -23.16 5.70 0.92
N LEU A 162 -24.40 5.29 0.67
CA LEU A 162 -25.19 5.71 -0.50
C LEU A 162 -25.56 7.20 -0.31
N ALA A 163 -24.60 8.08 -0.56
CA ALA A 163 -24.85 9.46 -0.90
C ALA A 163 -23.61 9.98 -1.62
N ASN A 164 -23.80 10.51 -2.83
CA ASN A 164 -22.81 11.21 -3.65
C ASN A 164 -22.30 12.52 -3.01
N ASP A 165 -22.16 12.56 -1.69
CA ASP A 165 -21.75 13.76 -0.97
C ASP A 165 -20.25 13.68 -0.65
N GLN A 166 -19.47 14.47 -1.38
CA GLN A 166 -18.03 14.59 -1.26
C GLN A 166 -17.57 14.88 0.18
N ARG A 167 -18.39 15.58 0.97
CA ARG A 167 -18.15 15.84 2.40
C ARG A 167 -18.18 14.58 3.25
N ASN A 168 -18.99 13.58 2.88
CA ASN A 168 -19.04 12.31 3.59
C ASN A 168 -17.77 11.49 3.32
N ASN A 169 -17.19 11.56 2.12
CA ASN A 169 -15.93 10.87 1.82
C ASN A 169 -14.73 11.45 2.58
N ASP A 170 -14.61 12.78 2.68
CA ASP A 170 -13.52 13.39 3.45
C ASP A 170 -13.61 13.06 4.94
N ARG A 171 -14.84 13.06 5.49
CA ARG A 171 -15.10 12.62 6.86
C ARG A 171 -14.74 11.14 7.04
N ASN A 172 -15.10 10.29 6.08
CA ASN A 172 -14.77 8.85 6.14
C ASN A 172 -13.26 8.61 6.12
N ILE A 173 -12.49 9.35 5.30
CA ILE A 173 -11.02 9.24 5.26
C ILE A 173 -10.42 9.78 6.56
N ALA A 174 -10.90 10.91 7.07
CA ALA A 174 -10.43 11.48 8.33
C ALA A 174 -10.61 10.48 9.49
N GLU A 175 -11.80 9.87 9.62
CA GLU A 175 -12.07 8.87 10.64
C GLU A 175 -11.26 7.59 10.44
N LEU A 176 -11.05 7.17 9.19
CA LEU A 176 -10.17 6.05 8.87
C LEU A 176 -8.73 6.31 9.34
N LEU A 177 -8.18 7.48 9.03
CA LEU A 177 -6.81 7.86 9.39
C LEU A 177 -6.66 8.02 10.91
N LYS A 178 -7.66 8.61 11.60
CA LYS A 178 -7.67 8.66 13.08
C LYS A 178 -7.69 7.27 13.70
N LYS A 179 -8.53 6.36 13.19
CA LYS A 179 -8.59 4.98 13.67
C LYS A 179 -7.28 4.25 13.41
N ALA A 180 -6.69 4.44 12.23
CA ALA A 180 -5.39 3.89 11.88
C ALA A 180 -4.27 4.39 12.79
N LYS A 181 -4.23 5.71 13.08
CA LYS A 181 -3.31 6.32 14.04
C LYS A 181 -3.43 5.62 15.39
N ARG A 182 -4.63 5.57 15.98
CA ARG A 182 -4.85 4.98 17.29
C ARG A 182 -4.35 3.53 17.36
N ILE A 183 -4.72 2.71 16.38
CA ILE A 183 -4.29 1.30 16.31
C ILE A 183 -2.76 1.19 16.18
N PHE A 184 -2.13 2.05 15.38
CA PHE A 184 -0.68 2.05 15.25
C PHE A 184 0.01 2.43 16.57
N GLU A 185 -0.53 3.42 17.28
CA GLU A 185 -0.01 3.87 18.58
C GLU A 185 -0.12 2.76 19.63
N GLU A 186 -1.28 2.10 19.71
CA GLU A 186 -1.50 0.93 20.57
C GLU A 186 -0.50 -0.19 20.25
N PHE A 187 -0.22 -0.47 18.97
CA PHE A 187 0.76 -1.49 18.61
C PHE A 187 2.19 -1.11 18.93
N ALA A 188 2.57 0.15 18.68
CA ALA A 188 3.90 0.65 18.94
C ALA A 188 4.24 0.57 20.44
N THR A 189 3.26 0.89 21.30
CA THR A 189 3.36 0.90 22.77
C THR A 189 3.13 -0.46 23.44
N SER A 190 2.50 -1.43 22.74
CA SER A 190 2.27 -2.77 23.30
C SER A 190 3.53 -3.66 23.38
N GLY A 191 4.68 -3.19 22.87
CA GLY A 191 5.88 -3.99 22.69
C GLY A 191 5.77 -5.11 21.63
N SER A 192 4.61 -5.30 20.99
CA SER A 192 4.42 -6.29 19.91
C SER A 192 5.24 -5.94 18.68
N LEU A 193 5.26 -4.65 18.31
CA LEU A 193 6.04 -4.15 17.19
C LEU A 193 7.55 -4.33 17.41
N ARG A 194 8.01 -4.09 18.64
CA ARG A 194 9.38 -4.37 19.09
C ARG A 194 9.75 -5.83 18.92
N LYS A 195 8.92 -6.74 19.46
CA LYS A 195 9.15 -8.20 19.37
C LYS A 195 9.24 -8.65 17.92
N TYR A 196 8.40 -8.09 17.04
CA TYR A 196 8.46 -8.36 15.61
C TYR A 196 9.77 -7.84 14.98
N ALA A 197 10.15 -6.59 15.23
CA ALA A 197 11.36 -5.99 14.67
C ALA A 197 12.66 -6.62 15.18
N GLN A 198 12.67 -7.13 16.42
CA GLN A 198 13.82 -7.86 16.98
C GLN A 198 13.99 -9.26 16.37
N ARG A 199 12.88 -9.96 16.09
CA ARG A 199 12.91 -11.32 15.52
C ARG A 199 13.20 -11.34 14.03
N ASN A 200 12.88 -10.27 13.32
CA ASN A 200 13.10 -10.18 11.88
C ASN A 200 14.41 -9.45 11.58
N ALA A 201 15.43 -10.24 11.19
CA ALA A 201 16.78 -9.76 10.91
C ALA A 201 16.86 -8.64 9.87
N THR A 202 15.83 -8.48 9.03
CA THR A 202 15.86 -7.55 7.90
C THR A 202 15.43 -6.13 8.25
N ARG A 203 14.73 -5.86 9.38
CA ARG A 203 14.29 -4.51 9.85
C ARG A 203 13.83 -3.52 8.77
N GLN A 204 13.38 -4.00 7.60
CA GLN A 204 13.07 -3.11 6.48
C GLN A 204 11.74 -2.43 6.75
N VAL A 205 11.69 -1.12 6.57
CA VAL A 205 10.49 -0.27 6.69
C VAL A 205 9.25 -0.93 6.05
N PRO A 206 9.31 -1.50 4.83
CA PRO A 206 8.13 -2.12 4.21
C PRO A 206 7.63 -3.35 4.97
N SER A 207 8.52 -4.17 5.52
CA SER A 207 8.12 -5.36 6.27
C SER A 207 7.39 -5.00 7.56
N VAL A 208 7.89 -3.98 8.26
CA VAL A 208 7.25 -3.46 9.47
C VAL A 208 5.91 -2.80 9.13
N ALA A 209 5.84 -2.00 8.06
CA ALA A 209 4.59 -1.40 7.60
C ALA A 209 3.53 -2.46 7.30
N TRP A 210 3.89 -3.52 6.57
CA TRP A 210 2.97 -4.62 6.27
C TRP A 210 2.54 -5.42 7.50
N TYR A 211 3.41 -5.56 8.50
CA TYR A 211 3.03 -6.15 9.79
C TYR A 211 1.99 -5.28 10.50
N CYS A 212 2.18 -3.96 10.55
CA CYS A 212 1.18 -3.04 11.11
C CYS A 212 -0.14 -3.08 10.32
N LEU A 213 -0.07 -3.10 8.99
CA LEU A 213 -1.25 -3.20 8.11
C LEU A 213 -2.04 -4.48 8.36
N GLU A 214 -1.37 -5.62 8.53
CA GLU A 214 -2.05 -6.89 8.79
C GLU A 214 -2.86 -6.85 10.08
N ASN A 215 -2.29 -6.29 11.15
CA ASN A 215 -3.00 -6.16 12.42
C ASN A 215 -4.11 -5.12 12.35
N TRP A 216 -3.85 -3.96 11.73
CA TRP A 216 -4.88 -2.95 11.49
C TRP A 216 -6.07 -3.51 10.71
N MET A 217 -5.85 -4.31 9.67
CA MET A 217 -6.95 -4.92 8.92
C MET A 217 -7.83 -5.81 9.81
N LYS A 218 -7.23 -6.60 10.71
CA LYS A 218 -7.94 -7.47 11.66
C LYS A 218 -8.80 -6.68 12.66
N GLU A 219 -8.36 -5.49 13.04
CA GLU A 219 -9.06 -4.62 14.01
C GLU A 219 -9.92 -3.53 13.37
N SER A 220 -9.80 -3.34 12.06
CA SER A 220 -10.49 -2.29 11.32
C SER A 220 -12.02 -2.44 11.35
N GLY A 221 -12.54 -3.64 11.59
CA GLY A 221 -13.97 -3.95 11.49
C GLY A 221 -14.51 -3.91 10.05
N ASN A 222 -13.64 -3.74 9.04
CA ASN A 222 -14.03 -3.71 7.64
C ASN A 222 -14.09 -5.16 7.10
N GLU A 223 -15.28 -5.76 7.15
CA GLU A 223 -15.49 -7.14 6.68
C GLU A 223 -15.13 -7.36 5.21
N GLN A 224 -15.38 -6.36 4.35
CA GLN A 224 -15.06 -6.46 2.93
C GLN A 224 -13.54 -6.52 2.72
N LEU A 225 -12.81 -5.63 3.39
CA LEU A 225 -11.35 -5.63 3.39
C LEU A 225 -10.81 -6.95 3.95
N MET A 226 -11.38 -7.46 5.05
CA MET A 226 -11.00 -8.75 5.63
C MET A 226 -11.21 -9.91 4.65
N LYS A 227 -12.37 -9.96 3.98
CA LYS A 227 -12.67 -10.98 2.95
C LYS A 227 -11.69 -10.90 1.78
N ILE A 228 -11.38 -9.69 1.31
CA ILE A 228 -10.45 -9.47 0.18
C ILE A 228 -9.02 -9.87 0.57
N ALA A 229 -8.52 -9.36 1.70
CA ALA A 229 -7.14 -9.49 2.14
C ALA A 229 -6.80 -10.90 2.64
N PHE A 230 -7.72 -11.54 3.36
CA PHE A 230 -7.48 -12.84 4.00
C PHE A 230 -8.21 -14.00 3.31
N GLY A 231 -9.34 -13.77 2.66
CA GLY A 231 -10.14 -14.83 2.01
C GLY A 231 -10.53 -15.95 2.98
N GLY A 232 -10.83 -15.61 4.23
CA GLY A 232 -11.15 -16.57 5.30
C GLY A 232 -9.95 -17.27 5.94
N LYS A 233 -8.71 -16.93 5.55
CA LYS A 233 -7.48 -17.51 6.13
C LYS A 233 -6.98 -16.69 7.32
N LYS A 234 -6.14 -17.29 8.16
CA LYS A 234 -5.49 -16.61 9.30
C LYS A 234 -4.45 -15.57 8.87
N ASN A 235 -3.78 -15.82 7.75
CA ASN A 235 -2.67 -15.02 7.25
C ASN A 235 -3.07 -14.23 6.01
N LEU A 236 -2.43 -13.09 5.81
CA LEU A 236 -2.62 -12.24 4.63
C LEU A 236 -2.32 -13.01 3.34
N ARG A 237 -3.18 -12.85 2.32
CA ARG A 237 -2.96 -13.47 1.01
C ARG A 237 -1.80 -12.79 0.29
N THR A 238 -0.79 -13.56 -0.11
CA THR A 238 0.35 -13.04 -0.89
C THR A 238 -0.07 -12.23 -2.14
N PRO A 239 -1.08 -12.66 -2.94
CA PRO A 239 -1.55 -11.87 -4.08
C PRO A 239 -2.06 -10.47 -3.69
N PHE A 240 -2.68 -10.30 -2.53
CA PHE A 240 -3.15 -9.00 -2.03
C PHE A 240 -1.95 -8.05 -1.81
N LYS A 241 -0.92 -8.53 -1.11
CA LYS A 241 0.30 -7.77 -0.86
C LYS A 241 1.03 -7.40 -2.15
N ILE A 242 1.17 -8.36 -3.08
CA ILE A 242 1.79 -8.12 -4.39
C ILE A 242 1.02 -7.02 -5.14
N PHE A 243 -0.30 -7.10 -5.17
CA PHE A 243 -1.15 -6.15 -5.86
C PHE A 243 -0.93 -4.71 -5.39
N PHE A 244 -1.04 -4.48 -4.10
CA PHE A 244 -0.89 -3.12 -3.56
C PHE A 244 0.55 -2.61 -3.61
N ASN A 245 1.55 -3.48 -3.45
CA ASN A 245 2.95 -3.09 -3.68
C ASN A 245 3.19 -2.67 -5.12
N THR A 246 2.50 -3.30 -6.08
CA THR A 246 2.57 -2.94 -7.50
C THR A 246 1.90 -1.61 -7.78
N ILE A 247 0.72 -1.34 -7.22
CA ILE A 247 0.10 -0.01 -7.34
C ILE A 247 1.00 1.06 -6.73
N PHE A 248 1.50 0.82 -5.52
CA PHE A 248 2.39 1.75 -4.81
C PHE A 248 3.61 2.12 -5.65
N ARG A 249 4.41 1.12 -6.06
CA ARG A 249 5.66 1.36 -6.80
C ARG A 249 5.43 2.02 -8.16
N ALA A 250 4.26 1.78 -8.74
CA ALA A 250 3.91 2.32 -10.04
C ALA A 250 3.49 3.78 -9.98
N SER A 251 2.75 4.17 -8.93
CA SER A 251 2.14 5.50 -8.80
C SER A 251 2.98 6.50 -8.02
N ILE A 252 3.88 6.04 -7.14
CA ILE A 252 4.48 6.92 -6.12
C ILE A 252 5.26 8.11 -6.69
N SER A 253 6.01 7.91 -7.77
CA SER A 253 6.83 8.97 -8.37
C SER A 253 5.97 10.14 -8.86
N GLN A 254 4.85 9.84 -9.51
CA GLN A 254 3.93 10.86 -10.00
C GLN A 254 3.15 11.51 -8.86
N LEU A 255 2.66 10.72 -7.91
CA LEU A 255 1.97 11.25 -6.74
C LEU A 255 2.87 12.20 -5.95
N ASN A 256 4.14 11.85 -5.75
CA ASN A 256 5.12 12.74 -5.13
C ASN A 256 5.34 14.02 -5.96
N THR A 257 5.42 13.91 -7.29
CA THR A 257 5.58 15.06 -8.19
C THR A 257 4.40 16.01 -8.11
N HIS A 258 3.17 15.49 -8.11
CA HIS A 258 2.00 16.32 -7.93
C HIS A 258 2.00 16.96 -6.53
N LEU A 259 2.42 16.22 -5.50
CA LEU A 259 2.36 16.70 -4.11
C LEU A 259 3.30 17.89 -3.91
N THR A 260 4.51 17.80 -4.47
CA THR A 260 5.48 18.89 -4.41
C THR A 260 5.04 20.11 -5.20
N MET A 261 4.26 19.96 -6.27
CA MET A 261 3.70 21.12 -7.00
C MET A 261 2.62 21.87 -6.21
N PHE A 262 1.94 21.21 -5.26
CA PHE A 262 0.86 21.82 -4.47
C PHE A 262 1.28 22.33 -3.08
N GLU A 263 2.38 21.81 -2.53
CA GLU A 263 2.87 22.16 -1.18
C GLU A 263 4.01 23.20 -1.17
N VAL A 264 4.45 23.67 -2.35
CA VAL A 264 5.35 24.83 -2.53
C VAL A 264 4.52 26.08 -2.82
#